data_AF-E2BZB6-F1
#
_entry.id   AF-E2BZB6-F1
#
_cell.length_a   1.000
_cell.length_b   1.000
_cell.length_c   1.000
_cell.angle_alpha   90.00
_cell.angle_beta   90.00
_cell.angle_gamma   90.00
#
_symmetry.space_group_name_H-M   'P 1'
#
loop_
_entity.id
_entity.type
_entity.pdbx_description
1 polymer ?
#
loop_
_entity_poly.entity_id
_entity_poly.type
_entity_poly.pdbx_seq_one_letter_code
_entity_poly.pdbx_strand_id
1 'polypeptide(L)'
;KVLTTHHHWDHAGGNAKLLKIFADLMVYGGDDRIQAINQKVTHNDTFNIGNLSVKCLSTPCHTRGHICYYVTGGHTPAVFTGDTLFIGGCGRFFEGTADEMYKALIEVLGSLPEETVSY
;
A
#
# COMPACT_ATOMS: atom_id res chain seq x y z
N LYS A 1 -5.93 -7.09 -10.84
CA LYS A 1 -5.85 -6.78 -9.40
C LYS A 1 -5.55 -5.29 -9.26
N VAL A 2 -6.19 -4.61 -8.31
CA VAL A 2 -5.89 -3.21 -7.94
C VAL A 2 -5.34 -3.24 -6.52
N LEU A 3 -4.24 -2.52 -6.29
CA LEU A 3 -3.61 -2.38 -4.99
C LEU A 3 -3.79 -0.93 -4.52
N THR A 4 -4.70 -0.70 -3.59
CA THR A 4 -5.01 0.66 -3.11
C THR A 4 -4.29 0.90 -1.79
N THR A 5 -3.33 1.84 -1.78
CA THR A 5 -2.51 2.12 -0.60
C THR A 5 -3.34 2.70 0.55
N HIS A 6 -4.27 3.60 0.25
CA HIS A 6 -5.14 4.19 1.26
C HIS A 6 -6.43 4.79 0.66
N HIS A 7 -7.32 5.27 1.52
CA HIS A 7 -8.70 5.62 1.15
C HIS A 7 -8.88 7.01 0.53
N HIS A 8 -7.85 7.86 0.47
CA HIS A 8 -7.99 9.19 -0.14
C HIS A 8 -8.41 9.07 -1.61
N TRP A 9 -9.25 10.01 -2.05
CA TRP A 9 -9.98 9.90 -3.31
C TRP A 9 -9.06 9.88 -4.54
N ASP A 10 -7.94 10.58 -4.48
CA ASP A 10 -6.91 10.61 -5.51
C ASP A 10 -6.18 9.25 -5.68
N HIS A 11 -6.28 8.35 -4.70
CA HIS A 11 -5.78 6.98 -4.78
C HIS A 11 -6.88 5.93 -5.00
N ALA A 12 -8.07 6.11 -4.40
CA ALA A 12 -9.13 5.11 -4.37
C ALA A 12 -10.35 5.42 -5.27
N GLY A 13 -10.51 6.66 -5.70
CA GLY A 13 -11.74 7.15 -6.37
C GLY A 13 -12.03 6.52 -7.74
N GLY A 14 -11.03 5.86 -8.34
CA GLY A 14 -11.18 5.11 -9.58
C GLY A 14 -11.73 3.69 -9.42
N ASN A 15 -11.68 3.12 -8.20
CA ASN A 15 -11.90 1.69 -7.97
C ASN A 15 -13.28 1.21 -8.42
N ALA A 16 -14.35 1.90 -8.04
CA ALA A 16 -15.71 1.53 -8.42
C ALA A 16 -15.95 1.61 -9.94
N LYS A 17 -15.29 2.55 -10.63
CA LYS A 17 -15.38 2.65 -12.09
C LYS A 17 -14.64 1.49 -12.76
N LEU A 18 -13.47 1.11 -12.25
CA LEU A 18 -12.72 -0.05 -12.75
C LEU A 18 -13.50 -1.35 -12.57
N LEU A 19 -14.15 -1.55 -11.41
CA LEU A 19 -14.94 -2.76 -11.13
C LEU A 19 -16.15 -2.91 -12.06
N LYS A 20 -16.74 -1.79 -12.53
CA LYS A 20 -17.80 -1.81 -13.56
C LYS A 20 -17.29 -2.26 -14.94
N ILE A 21 -16.02 -2.04 -15.23
CA ILE A 21 -15.39 -2.43 -16.51
C ILE A 21 -14.87 -3.87 -16.43
N PHE A 22 -14.34 -4.26 -15.27
CA PHE A 22 -13.76 -5.57 -15.02
C PHE A 22 -14.47 -6.22 -13.82
N ALA A 23 -15.51 -7.03 -14.09
CA ALA A 23 -16.39 -7.56 -13.06
C ALA A 23 -15.66 -8.41 -11.99
N ASP A 24 -14.64 -9.18 -12.40
CA ASP A 24 -13.87 -10.06 -11.51
C ASP A 24 -12.63 -9.38 -10.91
N LEU A 25 -12.57 -8.05 -10.95
CA LEU A 25 -11.42 -7.30 -10.45
C LEU A 25 -11.33 -7.37 -8.92
N MET A 26 -10.26 -7.97 -8.42
CA MET A 26 -9.90 -7.90 -7.01
C MET A 26 -9.27 -6.54 -6.68
N VAL A 27 -9.87 -5.83 -5.72
CA VAL A 27 -9.45 -4.53 -5.17
C VAL A 27 -8.96 -4.74 -3.75
N TYR A 28 -7.64 -4.66 -3.58
CA TYR A 28 -6.93 -4.84 -2.32
C TYR A 28 -6.78 -3.51 -1.57
N GLY A 29 -6.86 -3.55 -0.24
CA GLY A 29 -6.66 -2.38 0.62
C GLY A 29 -6.72 -2.70 2.11
N GLY A 30 -6.23 -1.79 2.95
CA GLY A 30 -6.23 -1.96 4.41
C GLY A 30 -7.40 -1.31 5.16
N ASP A 31 -8.29 -0.62 4.45
CA ASP A 31 -9.29 0.28 5.04
C ASP A 31 -10.68 0.07 4.42
N ASP A 32 -11.71 -0.03 5.26
CA ASP A 32 -13.11 -0.20 4.81
C ASP A 32 -13.63 1.06 4.08
N ARG A 33 -12.95 2.20 4.23
CA ARG A 33 -13.25 3.44 3.51
C ARG A 33 -12.78 3.41 2.06
N ILE A 34 -11.96 2.44 1.65
CA ILE A 34 -11.54 2.28 0.26
C ILE A 34 -12.74 1.90 -0.59
N GLN A 35 -13.04 2.75 -1.57
CA GLN A 35 -14.18 2.53 -2.45
C GLN A 35 -14.04 1.20 -3.21
N ALA A 36 -15.12 0.40 -3.22
CA ALA A 36 -15.20 -0.89 -3.90
C ALA A 36 -14.14 -1.93 -3.48
N ILE A 37 -13.59 -1.80 -2.25
CA ILE A 37 -12.72 -2.84 -1.67
C ILE A 37 -13.46 -4.18 -1.61
N ASN A 38 -12.80 -5.24 -2.06
CA ASN A 38 -13.33 -6.61 -1.97
C ASN A 38 -12.27 -7.63 -1.53
N GLN A 39 -11.03 -7.18 -1.29
CA GLN A 39 -9.95 -7.97 -0.71
C GLN A 39 -9.27 -7.15 0.40
N LYS A 40 -9.81 -7.23 1.62
CA LYS A 40 -9.21 -6.54 2.76
C LYS A 40 -7.93 -7.25 3.20
N VAL A 41 -6.85 -6.51 3.39
CA VAL A 41 -5.55 -7.01 3.83
C VAL A 41 -5.06 -6.29 5.07
N THR A 42 -4.18 -6.95 5.79
CA THR A 42 -3.53 -6.50 7.01
C THR A 42 -2.01 -6.68 6.91
N HIS A 43 -1.30 -6.30 7.97
CA HIS A 43 0.16 -6.40 8.01
C HIS A 43 0.62 -7.86 7.84
N ASN A 44 1.62 -8.07 6.98
CA ASN A 44 2.19 -9.37 6.58
C ASN A 44 1.30 -10.29 5.75
N ASP A 45 0.09 -9.88 5.36
CA ASP A 45 -0.67 -10.65 4.37
C ASP A 45 0.08 -10.74 3.05
N THR A 46 -0.02 -11.91 2.40
CA THR A 46 0.67 -12.18 1.13
C THR A 46 -0.28 -12.70 0.08
N PHE A 47 0.00 -12.35 -1.17
CA PHE A 47 -0.70 -12.89 -2.34
C PHE A 47 0.18 -12.74 -3.58
N ASN A 48 -0.15 -13.48 -4.63
CA ASN A 48 0.64 -13.46 -5.87
C ASN A 48 -0.04 -12.66 -6.97
N ILE A 49 0.75 -12.07 -7.87
CA ILE A 49 0.30 -11.54 -9.17
C ILE A 49 1.10 -12.26 -10.26
N GLY A 50 0.55 -13.34 -10.80
CA GLY A 50 1.32 -14.26 -11.64
C GLY A 50 2.48 -14.85 -10.82
N ASN A 51 3.71 -14.65 -11.29
CA ASN A 51 4.93 -15.09 -10.61
C ASN A 51 5.48 -14.08 -9.59
N LEU A 52 4.86 -12.90 -9.46
CA LEU A 52 5.25 -11.89 -8.48
C LEU A 52 4.62 -12.20 -7.14
N SER A 53 5.39 -12.10 -6.06
CA SER A 53 4.91 -12.21 -4.68
C SER A 53 4.73 -10.81 -4.10
N VAL A 54 3.57 -10.55 -3.51
CA VAL A 54 3.23 -9.26 -2.87
C VAL A 54 3.07 -9.49 -1.38
N LYS A 55 3.77 -8.69 -0.57
CA LYS A 55 3.65 -8.61 0.88
C LYS A 55 3.04 -7.26 1.27
N CYS A 56 1.98 -7.30 2.07
CA CYS A 56 1.31 -6.11 2.59
C CYS A 56 2.01 -5.61 3.84
N LEU A 57 2.42 -4.35 3.85
CA LEU A 57 3.09 -3.71 4.97
C LEU A 57 2.20 -2.59 5.49
N SER A 58 1.57 -2.81 6.65
CA SER A 58 0.83 -1.76 7.33
C SER A 58 1.76 -0.64 7.79
N THR A 59 1.45 0.59 7.38
CA THR A 59 2.23 1.82 7.64
C THR A 59 1.31 2.96 8.10
N PRO A 60 0.56 2.76 9.21
CA PRO A 60 -0.42 3.73 9.67
C PRO A 60 0.29 5.02 10.06
N CYS A 61 -0.17 6.15 9.53
CA CYS A 61 0.16 7.50 10.00
C CYS A 61 -0.57 8.53 9.14
N HIS A 62 -0.24 8.57 7.84
CA HIS A 62 -0.91 9.43 6.88
C HIS A 62 -2.43 9.15 6.86
N THR A 63 -2.79 7.87 6.79
CA THR A 63 -4.11 7.38 7.19
C THR A 63 -3.93 6.14 8.06
N ARG A 64 -4.95 5.78 8.86
CA ARG A 64 -4.89 4.62 9.77
C ARG A 64 -4.84 3.27 9.06
N GLY A 65 -5.43 3.17 7.88
CA GLY A 65 -5.48 1.93 7.08
C GLY A 65 -4.48 1.89 5.93
N HIS A 66 -3.40 2.69 6.00
CA HIS A 66 -2.40 2.77 4.94
C HIS A 66 -1.59 1.47 4.83
N ILE A 67 -1.50 0.94 3.60
CA ILE A 67 -0.72 -0.25 3.24
C ILE A 67 0.29 0.12 2.15
N CYS A 68 1.57 -0.16 2.43
CA CYS A 68 2.59 -0.27 1.39
C CYS A 68 2.62 -1.70 0.83
N TYR A 69 2.86 -1.84 -0.48
CA TYR A 69 2.92 -3.15 -1.14
C TYR A 69 4.36 -3.45 -1.58
N TYR A 70 5.01 -4.40 -0.91
CA TYR A 70 6.34 -4.87 -1.28
C TYR A 70 6.23 -6.04 -2.24
N VAL A 71 6.82 -5.91 -3.42
CA VAL A 71 6.69 -6.83 -4.56
C VAL A 71 8.06 -7.44 -4.89
N THR A 72 8.10 -8.76 -4.96
CA THR A 72 9.29 -9.56 -5.28
C THR A 72 8.99 -10.60 -6.37
N GLY A 73 10.01 -11.35 -6.80
CA GLY A 73 9.89 -12.36 -7.87
C GLY A 73 10.20 -11.83 -9.28
N GLY A 74 10.44 -10.51 -9.41
CA GLY A 74 11.08 -9.90 -10.57
C GLY A 74 12.60 -9.80 -10.42
N HIS A 75 13.26 -8.99 -11.25
CA HIS A 75 14.70 -8.74 -11.13
C HIS A 75 15.05 -7.93 -9.87
N THR A 76 14.42 -6.77 -9.69
CA THR A 76 14.65 -5.88 -8.55
C THR A 76 13.36 -5.76 -7.72
N PRO A 77 13.43 -5.89 -6.38
CA PRO A 77 12.27 -5.66 -5.52
C PRO A 77 11.74 -4.23 -5.65
N ALA A 78 10.43 -4.08 -5.52
CA ALA A 78 9.77 -2.78 -5.53
C ALA A 78 8.86 -2.63 -4.31
N VAL A 79 8.72 -1.42 -3.80
CA VAL A 79 7.71 -1.09 -2.79
C VAL A 79 6.88 0.09 -3.26
N PHE A 80 5.56 -0.09 -3.30
CA PHE A 80 4.62 0.99 -3.58
C PHE A 80 4.21 1.63 -2.25
N THR A 81 4.64 2.86 -2.01
CA THR A 81 4.59 3.51 -0.70
C THR A 81 3.44 4.49 -0.53
N GLY A 82 2.76 4.84 -1.62
CA GLY A 82 1.73 5.88 -1.61
C GLY A 82 2.20 7.11 -0.83
N ASP A 83 1.33 7.61 0.05
CA ASP A 83 1.64 8.82 0.81
C ASP A 83 2.37 8.56 2.14
N THR A 84 2.94 7.37 2.37
CA THR A 84 3.81 7.16 3.54
C THR A 84 5.21 7.73 3.27
N LEU A 85 5.86 7.32 2.17
CA LEU A 85 7.21 7.72 1.79
C LEU A 85 7.20 8.36 0.40
N PHE A 86 7.86 9.51 0.28
CA PHE A 86 8.15 10.18 -0.98
C PHE A 86 9.66 10.29 -1.18
N ILE A 87 10.09 10.57 -2.42
CA ILE A 87 11.47 10.92 -2.70
C ILE A 87 11.79 12.23 -1.96
N GLY A 88 12.64 12.14 -0.94
CA GLY A 88 13.05 13.27 -0.10
C GLY A 88 12.00 13.74 0.93
N GLY A 89 10.97 12.95 1.22
CA GLY A 89 9.93 13.36 2.18
C GLY A 89 8.98 12.24 2.64
N CYS A 90 7.95 12.61 3.40
CA CYS A 90 6.88 11.72 3.85
C CYS A 90 5.54 12.46 3.83
N GLY A 91 4.43 11.71 3.84
CA GLY A 91 3.11 12.32 3.90
C GLY A 91 2.82 13.03 5.22
N ARG A 92 1.88 13.97 5.19
CA ARG A 92 1.36 14.61 6.40
C ARG A 92 0.65 13.60 7.29
N PHE A 93 0.74 13.78 8.60
CA PHE A 93 0.21 12.85 9.60
C PHE A 93 -1.27 13.18 9.89
N PHE A 94 -2.16 12.97 8.91
CA PHE A 94 -3.57 13.35 9.07
C PHE A 94 -4.30 12.53 10.14
N GLU A 95 -3.97 11.24 10.27
CA GLU A 95 -4.69 10.33 11.17
C GLU A 95 -3.77 9.58 12.15
N GLY A 96 -2.55 10.09 12.36
CA GLY A 96 -1.54 9.45 13.18
C GLY A 96 -0.50 10.42 13.76
N THR A 97 0.59 9.85 14.25
CA THR A 97 1.60 10.51 15.07
C THR A 97 2.99 10.41 14.45
N ALA A 98 3.93 11.22 14.96
CA ALA A 98 5.33 11.14 14.55
C ALA A 98 5.98 9.79 14.91
N ASP A 99 5.60 9.19 16.03
CA ASP A 99 6.06 7.84 16.43
C ASP A 99 5.60 6.77 15.43
N GLU A 100 4.35 6.86 14.99
CA GLU A 100 3.81 5.97 13.96
C GLU A 100 4.52 6.14 12.61
N MET A 101 4.80 7.38 12.18
CA MET A 101 5.57 7.61 10.95
C MET A 101 7.01 7.10 11.09
N TYR A 102 7.65 7.30 12.25
CA TYR A 102 8.99 6.78 12.50
C TYR A 102 9.03 5.26 12.37
N LYS A 103 8.07 4.55 12.99
CA LYS A 103 7.95 3.10 12.85
C LYS A 103 7.72 2.68 11.40
N ALA A 104 6.83 3.36 10.68
CA ALA A 104 6.55 3.07 9.29
C ALA A 104 7.80 3.24 8.40
N LEU A 105 8.55 4.34 8.55
CA LEU A 105 9.70 4.65 7.71
C LEU A 105 10.95 3.85 8.10
N ILE A 106 11.25 3.76 9.39
CA ILE A 106 12.53 3.24 9.87
C ILE A 106 12.45 1.75 10.18
N GLU A 107 11.41 1.31 10.89
CA GLU A 107 11.29 -0.09 11.32
C GLU A 107 10.66 -0.98 10.26
N VAL A 108 9.66 -0.48 9.52
CA VAL A 108 8.96 -1.26 8.49
C VAL A 108 9.64 -1.10 7.14
N LEU A 109 9.60 0.09 6.53
CA LEU A 109 10.15 0.31 5.18
C LEU A 109 11.69 0.27 5.18
N GLY A 110 12.34 0.82 6.21
CA GLY A 110 13.79 0.80 6.37
C GLY A 110 14.39 -0.60 6.63
N SER A 111 13.55 -1.60 6.91
CA SER A 111 13.97 -3.00 7.02
C SER A 111 14.02 -3.74 5.68
N LEU A 112 13.54 -3.12 4.60
CA LEU A 112 13.57 -3.70 3.26
C LEU A 112 15.01 -3.68 2.69
N PRO A 113 15.35 -4.58 1.76
CA PRO A 113 16.66 -4.59 1.11
C PRO A 113 16.98 -3.24 0.44
N GLU A 114 18.26 -2.82 0.48
CA GLU A 114 18.72 -1.52 -0.01
C GLU A 114 18.44 -1.32 -1.50
N GLU A 115 18.45 -2.40 -2.29
CA GLU A 115 18.14 -2.39 -3.72
C GLU A 115 16.65 -2.20 -4.03
N THR A 116 15.78 -2.15 -3.01
CA THR A 116 14.34 -1.99 -3.20
C THR A 116 14.03 -0.63 -3.80
N VAL A 117 13.35 -0.62 -4.94
CA VAL A 117 12.92 0.63 -5.59
C VAL A 117 11.60 1.10 -4.97
N SER A 118 11.59 2.33 -4.44
CA SER A 118 10.37 2.97 -3.93
C SER A 118 9.58 3.64 -5.04
N TYR A 119 8.26 3.41 -5.06
CA TYR A 119 7.29 4.00 -5.98
C TYR A 119 6.14 4.70 -5.25
#